data_AF-A0A3D3NI48-F1
#
_entry.id   AF-A0A3D3NI48-F1
#
_cell.length_a   1.000
_cell.length_b   1.000
_cell.length_c   1.000
_cell.angle_alpha   90.00
_cell.angle_beta   90.00
_cell.angle_gamma   90.00
#
_symmetry.space_group_name_H-M   'P 1'
#
loop_
_entity.id
_entity.type
_entity.pdbx_description
1 polymer ?
#
loop_
_entity_poly.entity_id
_entity_poly.type
_entity_poly.pdbx_seq_one_letter_code
_entity_poly.pdbx_strand_id
1 'polypeptide(L)' 'VAQAAAAGRVATLLIESGRQIGGTLDRASGGIEVASLRNPDVDDLLDDLGELVETMGGEVVVVPADRMPVDTGLAATFRY' A
#
# COMPACT_ATOMS: atom_id res chain seq x y z
N VAL A 1 -3.78 -4.99 -5.36
CA VAL A 1 -3.27 -5.23 -3.99
C VAL A 1 -4.22 -4.68 -2.94
N ALA A 2 -4.62 -3.40 -2.98
CA ALA A 2 -5.56 -2.78 -2.02
C ALA A 2 -6.84 -3.60 -1.75
N GLN A 3 -7.57 -4.04 -2.78
CA GLN A 3 -8.73 -4.91 -2.61
C GLN A 3 -8.42 -6.26 -1.93
N ALA A 4 -7.22 -6.82 -2.15
CA ALA A 4 -6.79 -8.03 -1.47
C ALA A 4 -6.42 -7.75 -0.01
N ALA A 5 -5.84 -6.58 0.29
CA ALA A 5 -5.58 -6.13 1.66
C ALA A 5 -6.89 -5.96 2.44
N ALA A 6 -7.87 -5.24 1.87
CA ALA A 6 -9.20 -5.08 2.46
C ALA A 6 -9.93 -6.42 2.71
N ALA A 7 -9.70 -7.40 1.84
CA ALA A 7 -10.21 -8.77 2.00
C ALA A 7 -9.38 -9.65 2.96
N GLY A 8 -8.30 -9.12 3.57
CA GLY A 8 -7.43 -9.87 4.48
C GLY A 8 -6.55 -10.94 3.83
N ARG A 9 -6.34 -10.84 2.51
CA ARG A 9 -5.64 -11.84 1.68
C ARG A 9 -4.18 -11.50 1.37
N VAL A 10 -3.62 -10.46 1.97
CA VAL A 10 -2.19 -10.12 1.83
C VAL A 10 -1.41 -10.75 2.98
N ALA A 11 -0.38 -11.55 2.64
CA ALA A 11 0.51 -12.14 3.62
C ALA A 11 1.66 -11.18 3.96
N THR A 12 2.37 -10.69 2.93
CA THR A 12 3.44 -9.70 3.08
C THR A 12 3.28 -8.63 2.01
N LEU A 13 3.31 -7.37 2.41
CA LEU A 13 3.38 -6.21 1.55
C LEU A 13 4.83 -5.68 1.53
N LEU A 14 5.34 -5.38 0.34
CA LEU A 14 6.65 -4.76 0.16
C LEU A 14 6.45 -3.35 -0.43
N ILE A 15 6.99 -2.34 0.25
CA ILE A 15 6.87 -0.92 -0.13
C ILE A 15 8.27 -0.33 -0.36
N GLU A 16 8.47 0.35 -1.48
CA GLU A 16 9.69 1.10 -1.77
C GLU A 16 9.90 2.25 -0.78
N SER A 17 11.10 2.32 -0.20
CA SER A 17 11.47 3.36 0.74
C SER A 17 11.44 4.76 0.11
N GLY A 18 10.74 5.70 0.75
CA GLY A 18 10.73 7.10 0.33
C GLY A 18 9.87 7.40 -0.91
N ARG A 19 9.21 6.39 -1.48
CA ARG A 19 8.16 6.61 -2.47
C ARG A 19 6.88 7.02 -1.78
N GLN A 20 6.15 7.95 -2.39
CA GLN A 20 4.83 8.37 -1.95
C GLN A 20 3.89 8.42 -3.16
N ILE A 21 2.65 8.00 -2.96
CA ILE A 21 1.59 8.07 -3.95
C ILE A 21 0.39 8.74 -3.29
N GLY A 22 0.09 9.99 -3.70
CA GLY A 22 -1.05 10.72 -3.14
C GLY A 22 -2.38 10.10 -3.52
N GLY A 23 -3.31 10.10 -2.57
CA GLY A 23 -4.67 9.64 -2.83
C GLY A 23 -5.46 9.32 -1.56
N THR A 24 -6.57 8.63 -1.75
CA THR A 24 -7.42 8.11 -0.68
C THR A 24 -7.67 6.61 -0.86
N LEU A 25 -7.70 5.88 0.26
CA LEU A 25 -8.01 4.46 0.31
C LEU A 25 -9.33 4.24 1.05
N ASP A 26 -10.31 3.64 0.38
CA ASP A 26 -11.45 3.02 1.05
C ASP A 26 -10.97 1.71 1.67
N ARG A 27 -10.80 1.71 3.00
CA ARG A 27 -10.29 0.57 3.76
C ARG A 27 -11.23 -0.64 3.76
N ALA A 28 -12.52 -0.45 3.50
CA ALA A 28 -13.50 -1.55 3.48
C ALA A 28 -13.51 -2.29 2.14
N SER A 29 -13.42 -1.56 1.02
CA SER A 29 -13.45 -2.17 -0.32
C SER A 29 -12.06 -2.36 -0.94
N GLY A 30 -11.06 -1.61 -0.48
CA GLY A 30 -9.77 -1.44 -1.12
C GLY A 30 -9.83 -0.60 -2.41
N GLY A 31 -10.89 0.18 -2.59
CA GLY A 31 -10.99 1.19 -3.63
C GLY A 31 -9.97 2.31 -3.40
N ILE A 32 -9.35 2.81 -4.47
CA ILE A 32 -8.37 3.89 -4.40
C ILE A 32 -8.73 5.01 -5.35
N GLU A 33 -8.50 6.24 -4.92
CA GLU A 33 -8.54 7.41 -5.78
C GLU A 33 -7.19 8.12 -5.72
N VAL A 34 -6.48 8.17 -6.85
CA VAL A 34 -5.17 8.83 -6.92
C VAL A 34 -5.38 10.34 -7.02
N ALA A 35 -4.63 11.07 -6.21
CA ALA A 35 -4.66 12.52 -6.17
C ALA A 35 -3.26 13.11 -5.99
N SER A 36 -3.13 14.41 -6.21
CA SER A 36 -1.87 15.11 -5.97
C SER A 36 -1.59 15.21 -4.47
N LEU A 37 -0.39 14.85 -4.03
CA LEU A 37 0.11 15.09 -2.65
C LEU A 37 0.16 16.59 -2.27
N ARG A 38 -0.05 17.50 -3.23
CA ARG A 38 -0.22 18.93 -2.93
C ARG A 38 -1.62 19.26 -2.42
N ASN A 39 -2.58 18.35 -2.57
CA ASN A 39 -3.89 18.49 -1.96
C ASN A 39 -3.73 18.20 -0.46
N PRO A 40 -4.05 19.16 0.44
CA PRO A 40 -3.92 18.93 1.87
C PRO A 40 -4.91 17.88 2.42
N ASP A 41 -5.94 17.50 1.65
CA ASP A 41 -6.98 16.56 2.07
C ASP A 41 -6.67 15.09 1.71
N VAL A 42 -5.49 14.80 1.13
CA VAL A 42 -5.10 13.43 0.74
C VAL A 42 -3.76 13.06 1.37
N ASP A 43 -3.58 11.77 1.61
CA ASP A 43 -2.37 11.22 2.24
C ASP A 43 -1.63 10.29 1.26
N ASP A 44 -0.57 9.64 1.74
CA ASP A 44 0.15 8.61 1.01
C ASP A 44 -0.58 7.26 1.04
N LEU A 45 -1.05 6.83 -0.14
CA LEU A 45 -1.71 5.54 -0.35
C LEU A 45 -0.84 4.34 0.05
N LEU A 46 0.49 4.47 -0.02
CA LEU A 46 1.38 3.38 0.34
C LEU A 46 1.39 3.15 1.85
N ASP A 47 1.38 4.23 2.64
CA ASP A 47 1.31 4.18 4.10
C ASP A 47 -0.05 3.63 4.55
N ASP A 48 -1.14 4.21 4.03
CA ASP A 48 -2.51 3.76 4.27
C ASP A 48 -2.72 2.27 3.96
N LEU A 49 -2.15 1.79 2.85
CA LEU A 49 -2.21 0.39 2.47
C LEU A 49 -1.38 -0.50 3.39
N GLY A 50 -0.22 -0.01 3.85
CA GLY A 50 0.61 -0.68 4.84
C GLY A 50 -0.15 -0.91 6.14
N GLU A 51 -0.71 0.16 6.71
CA GLU A 51 -1.53 0.08 7.92
C GLU A 51 -2.72 -0.87 7.75
N LEU A 52 -3.40 -0.86 6.59
CA LEU A 52 -4.51 -1.77 6.31
C LEU A 52 -4.03 -3.22 6.31
N VAL A 53 -2.88 -3.52 5.70
CA VAL A 53 -2.31 -4.88 5.70
C VAL A 53 -1.99 -5.33 7.12
N GLU A 54 -1.34 -4.48 7.93
CA GLU A 54 -1.04 -4.79 9.34
C GLU A 54 -2.32 -5.02 10.15
N THR A 55 -3.32 -4.16 9.97
CA THR A 55 -4.64 -4.29 10.62
C THR A 55 -5.31 -5.61 10.30
N MET A 56 -5.16 -6.08 9.06
CA MET A 56 -5.70 -7.34 8.59
C MET A 56 -4.78 -8.54 8.92
N GLY A 57 -3.69 -8.33 9.65
CA GLY A 57 -2.78 -9.37 10.12
C GLY A 57 -1.76 -9.83 9.07
N GLY A 58 -1.49 -9.04 8.04
CA GLY A 58 -0.34 -9.23 7.16
C GLY A 58 0.90 -8.51 7.69
N GLU A 59 2.05 -8.79 7.09
CA GLU A 59 3.32 -8.15 7.39
C GLU A 59 3.62 -7.04 6.37
N VAL A 60 4.28 -5.97 6.81
CA VAL A 60 4.76 -4.89 5.94
C VAL A 60 6.27 -4.81 6.02
N VAL A 61 6.92 -4.76 4.86
CA VAL A 61 8.38 -4.63 4.73
C VAL A 61 8.70 -3.43 3.84
N VAL A 62 9.43 -2.47 4.39
CA VAL A 62 9.98 -1.35 3.61
C VAL A 62 11.28 -1.79 2.96
N VAL A 63 11.38 -1.65 1.64
CA VAL A 63 12.49 -2.09 0.81
C VAL A 63 13.22 -0.88 0.23
N PRO A 64 14.55 -0.76 0.38
CA PRO A 64 15.34 0.26 -0.29
C PRO A 64 15.07 0.30 -1.80
N ALA A 65 15.03 1.48 -2.41
CA ALA A 65 14.68 1.64 -3.83
C ALA A 65 15.58 0.85 -4.80
N ASP A 66 16.87 0.72 -4.49
CA ASP A 66 17.84 -0.08 -5.25
C ASP A 66 17.57 -1.60 -5.16
N ARG A 67 16.75 -2.03 -4.21
CA ARG A 67 16.35 -3.42 -3.99
C ARG A 67 14.90 -3.71 -4.37
N MET A 68 14.19 -2.74 -4.94
CA MET A 68 12.80 -2.86 -5.37
C MET A 68 12.70 -2.69 -6.90
N PRO A 69 13.00 -3.73 -7.70
CA PRO A 69 13.07 -3.62 -9.16
C PRO A 69 11.68 -3.63 -9.82
N VAL A 70 10.77 -2.76 -9.37
CA VAL A 70 9.42 -2.57 -9.93
C VAL A 70 9.09 -1.09 -10.04
N ASP A 71 8.44 -0.69 -11.13
CA ASP A 71 8.16 0.72 -11.42
C ASP A 71 7.15 1.37 -10.46
N THR A 72 6.28 0.55 -9.85
CA THR A 72 5.25 1.00 -8.90
C THR A 72 5.81 1.22 -7.50
N GLY A 73 6.96 0.64 -7.17
CA GLY A 73 7.49 0.57 -5.81
C GLY A 73 6.61 -0.25 -4.84
N LEU A 74 5.78 -1.15 -5.35
CA LEU A 74 4.85 -1.96 -4.56
C LEU A 74 4.83 -3.42 -5.05
N ALA A 75 5.00 -4.37 -4.13
CA ALA A 75 4.79 -5.79 -4.39
C ALA A 75 4.08 -6.45 -3.21
N ALA A 76 3.46 -7.61 -3.42
CA ALA A 76 2.78 -8.34 -2.35
C ALA A 76 2.80 -9.85 -2.59
N THR A 77 2.89 -10.61 -1.50
CA THR A 77 2.54 -12.03 -1.47
C THR A 77 1.12 -12.17 -0.91
N PHE A 78 0.34 -13.10 -1.46
CA PHE A 78 -1.04 -13.34 -1.04
C PHE A 78 -1.16 -14.62 -0.22
N ARG A 79 -2.20 -14.67 0.62
CA ARG A 79 -2.67 -15.85 1.36
C ARG A 79 -4.13 -16.16 1.03
N TYR A 80 -4.55 -17.34 1.47
CA TYR A 80 -5.88 -17.91 1.26
C TYR A 80 -6.94 -17.28 2.16
#